data_AF-A0A846E2M9-F1
#
_entry.id   AF-A0A846E2M9-F1
#
_cell.length_a   1.000
_cell.length_b   1.000
_cell.length_c   1.000
_cell.angle_alpha   90.00
_cell.angle_beta   90.00
_cell.angle_gamma   90.00
#
_symmetry.space_group_name_H-M   'P 1'
#
loop_
_entity.id
_entity.type
_entity.pdbx_description
1 polymer ?
#
loop_
_entity_poly.entity_id
_entity_poly.type
_entity_poly.pdbx_seq_one_letter_code
_entity_poly.pdbx_strand_id
1 'polypeptide(L)'
;YTLNSHNFHRLSEALVNIRMTLSNAVKEHLISLEKSEQLIQYAKQVYYLERSYESLLQSSILSPEEACSLNNYLTCHQIDLKQIDALQVLSKKAELLRSENFSPELIRSKPVISLQKKKTLMIGFPFDDQIISGYKVWKIISQNPEFLNKMYVQLTQHCFIREWARQKQIKIPQTEKERLITEWEEEYPSNELKSNGLTKNRYQELLYERLLVNWIIQKSPDYFRIQWDFDLAVQIESQIQNRIIESAERETLWRKLSQYEFIADWARLNGVEAPNCSVNSNLQFICNQSNREDIKKKVDERILVDWIASKGANYFHIDWDFSLALFHELQITGQLAKILKGDD
;
A
#
# COMPACT_ATOMS: atom_id res chain seq x y z
N TYR A 1 6.42 -23.04 14.10
CA TYR A 1 6.31 -24.45 14.52
C TYR A 1 6.60 -25.29 13.31
N THR A 2 7.42 -26.31 13.49
CA THR A 2 7.75 -27.27 12.45
C THR A 2 7.07 -28.56 12.89
N LEU A 3 6.19 -29.08 12.04
CA LEU A 3 5.39 -30.27 12.31
C LEU A 3 5.96 -31.41 11.47
N ASN A 4 6.05 -32.60 12.06
CA ASN A 4 6.33 -33.81 11.28
C ASN A 4 5.11 -34.12 10.38
N SER A 5 5.33 -34.34 9.08
CA SER A 5 4.28 -34.46 8.05
C SER A 5 3.37 -35.68 8.23
N HIS A 6 3.78 -36.66 9.04
CA HIS A 6 3.03 -37.89 9.22
C HIS A 6 2.17 -37.89 10.50
N ASN A 7 2.59 -37.21 11.58
CA ASN A 7 1.97 -37.37 12.91
C ASN A 7 1.68 -36.05 13.67
N PHE A 8 1.91 -34.86 13.07
CA PHE A 8 1.68 -33.55 13.70
C PHE A 8 2.37 -33.33 15.07
N HIS A 9 3.42 -34.08 15.39
CA HIS A 9 4.21 -33.83 16.61
C HIS A 9 4.98 -32.51 16.51
N ARG A 10 5.02 -31.78 17.63
CA ARG A 10 5.83 -30.56 17.78
C ARG A 10 7.31 -30.94 17.75
N LEU A 11 8.06 -30.44 16.77
CA LEU A 11 9.50 -30.70 16.66
C LEU A 11 10.34 -29.77 17.55
N SER A 12 9.83 -28.58 17.88
CA SER A 12 10.54 -27.59 18.69
C SER A 12 9.62 -26.81 19.61
N GLU A 13 10.18 -26.37 20.72
CA GLU A 13 9.53 -25.55 21.73
C GLU A 13 9.88 -24.07 21.54
N ALA A 14 8.90 -23.19 21.80
CA ALA A 14 9.14 -21.75 21.70
C ALA A 14 10.00 -21.27 22.89
N LEU A 15 10.97 -20.38 22.66
CA LEU A 15 11.84 -19.90 23.75
C LEU A 15 11.05 -19.21 24.87
N VAL A 16 9.95 -18.54 24.53
CA VAL A 16 9.06 -17.91 25.51
C VAL A 16 8.40 -18.94 26.44
N ASN A 17 8.01 -20.10 25.90
CA ASN A 17 7.44 -21.20 26.67
C ASN A 17 8.49 -21.79 27.61
N ILE A 18 9.72 -22.04 27.12
CA ILE A 18 10.84 -22.50 27.94
C ILE A 18 11.12 -21.54 29.11
N ARG A 19 11.20 -20.22 28.84
CA ARG A 19 11.44 -19.23 29.89
C ARG A 19 10.37 -19.24 30.96
N MET A 20 9.10 -19.28 30.56
CA MET A 20 7.97 -19.27 31.48
C MET A 20 7.95 -20.55 32.34
N THR A 21 8.12 -21.71 31.71
CA THR A 21 8.17 -23.01 32.40
C THR A 21 9.33 -23.09 33.38
N LEU A 22 10.55 -22.69 32.98
CA LEU A 22 11.71 -22.70 33.88
C LEU A 22 11.58 -21.67 35.01
N SER A 23 10.97 -20.50 34.75
CA SER A 23 10.68 -19.53 35.81
C SER A 23 9.76 -20.10 36.88
N ASN A 24 8.78 -20.93 36.51
CA ASN A 24 7.93 -21.60 37.48
C ASN A 24 8.65 -22.73 38.22
N ALA A 25 9.48 -23.51 37.52
CA ALA A 25 10.33 -24.52 38.16
C ALA A 25 11.28 -23.92 39.23
N VAL A 26 11.80 -22.70 39.00
CA VAL A 26 12.59 -21.95 40.01
C VAL A 26 11.74 -21.54 41.21
N LYS A 27 10.51 -21.05 40.98
CA LYS A 27 9.59 -20.68 42.06
C LYS A 27 9.21 -21.88 42.94
N GLU A 28 9.18 -23.06 42.34
CA GLU A 28 8.91 -24.33 43.03
C GLU A 28 10.19 -25.00 43.56
N HIS A 29 11.33 -24.30 43.52
CA HIS A 29 12.61 -24.77 44.06
C HIS A 29 13.15 -26.07 43.43
N LEU A 30 12.75 -26.42 42.20
CA LEU A 30 13.24 -27.60 41.49
C LEU A 30 14.64 -27.41 40.92
N ILE A 31 14.96 -26.17 40.53
CA ILE A 31 16.26 -25.74 40.04
C ILE A 31 16.57 -24.35 40.60
N SER A 32 17.85 -24.01 40.73
CA SER A 32 18.26 -22.66 41.11
C SER A 32 18.00 -21.66 39.98
N LEU A 33 17.88 -20.38 40.35
CA LEU A 33 17.78 -19.28 39.38
C LEU A 33 18.97 -19.30 38.40
N GLU A 34 20.18 -19.51 38.90
CA GLU A 34 21.40 -19.60 38.10
C GLU A 34 21.32 -20.72 37.05
N LYS A 35 20.86 -21.92 37.43
CA LYS A 35 20.69 -23.05 36.50
C LYS A 35 19.62 -22.77 35.45
N SER A 36 18.51 -22.13 35.84
CA SER A 36 17.49 -21.69 34.89
C SER A 36 18.06 -20.71 33.87
N GLU A 37 18.87 -19.73 34.29
CA GLU A 37 19.52 -18.78 33.38
C GLU A 37 20.50 -19.47 32.42
N GLN A 38 21.31 -20.42 32.91
CA GLN A 38 22.21 -21.22 32.10
C GLN A 38 21.45 -22.05 31.06
N LEU A 39 20.35 -22.70 31.45
CA LEU A 39 19.48 -23.46 30.55
C LEU A 39 18.82 -22.58 29.48
N ILE A 40 18.37 -21.38 29.84
CA ILE A 40 17.82 -20.41 28.89
C ILE A 40 18.90 -19.97 27.89
N GLN A 41 20.13 -19.77 28.35
CA GLN A 41 21.25 -19.40 27.49
C GLN A 41 21.63 -20.53 26.53
N TYR A 42 21.68 -21.77 27.02
CA TYR A 42 21.84 -22.96 26.19
C TYR A 42 20.73 -23.03 25.12
N ALA A 43 19.47 -22.88 25.51
CA ALA A 43 18.33 -22.92 24.59
C ALA A 43 18.35 -21.80 23.52
N LYS A 44 19.06 -20.69 23.73
CA LYS A 44 19.27 -19.65 22.71
C LYS A 44 20.34 -20.06 21.67
N GLN A 45 21.28 -20.90 22.06
CA GLN A 45 22.38 -21.37 21.21
C GLN A 45 21.98 -22.59 20.38
N VAL A 46 21.05 -23.41 20.86
CA VAL A 46 20.50 -24.55 20.12
C VAL A 46 19.75 -24.06 18.87
N TYR A 47 20.02 -24.69 17.73
CA TYR A 47 19.31 -24.42 16.49
C TYR A 47 17.80 -24.60 16.69
N TYR A 48 16.99 -23.65 16.20
CA TYR A 48 15.60 -23.53 16.63
C TYR A 48 14.72 -24.77 16.35
N LEU A 49 15.09 -25.62 15.38
CA LEU A 49 14.39 -26.88 15.08
C LEU A 49 14.64 -27.99 16.10
N GLU A 50 15.75 -27.91 16.83
CA GLU A 50 16.20 -28.93 17.78
C GLU A 50 15.92 -28.53 19.23
N ARG A 51 15.47 -27.29 19.44
CA ARG A 51 15.19 -26.76 20.77
C ARG A 51 13.96 -27.43 21.37
N SER A 52 14.17 -28.36 22.29
CA SER A 52 13.13 -29.12 23.00
C SER A 52 13.46 -29.23 24.50
N TYR A 53 12.48 -29.52 25.36
CA TYR A 53 12.77 -29.79 26.77
C TYR A 53 13.71 -31.00 26.95
N GLU A 54 13.62 -32.00 26.09
CA GLU A 54 14.54 -33.14 26.08
C GLU A 54 15.99 -32.71 25.87
N SER A 55 16.24 -31.78 24.93
CA SER A 55 17.59 -31.23 24.73
C SER A 55 18.11 -30.48 25.96
N LEU A 56 17.23 -29.78 26.69
CA LEU A 56 17.61 -29.12 27.95
C LEU A 56 17.96 -30.14 29.04
N LEU A 57 17.18 -31.22 29.15
CA LEU A 57 17.39 -32.28 30.14
C LEU A 57 18.68 -33.08 29.89
N GLN A 58 19.11 -33.18 28.63
CA GLN A 58 20.37 -33.83 28.25
C GLN A 58 21.60 -32.92 28.38
N SER A 59 21.41 -31.64 28.71
CA SER A 59 22.52 -30.70 28.87
C SER A 59 23.34 -31.00 30.13
N SER A 60 24.64 -30.67 30.11
CA SER A 60 25.54 -30.84 31.27
C SER A 60 25.29 -29.84 32.41
N ILE A 61 24.29 -28.97 32.28
CA ILE A 61 23.95 -27.91 33.25
C ILE A 61 23.24 -28.50 34.48
N LEU A 62 22.48 -29.57 34.30
CA LEU A 62 21.71 -30.22 35.35
C LEU A 62 22.45 -31.45 35.89
N SER A 63 22.36 -31.66 37.20
CA SER A 63 22.71 -32.96 37.79
C SER A 63 21.67 -34.03 37.41
N PRO A 64 22.00 -35.33 37.49
CA PRO A 64 21.04 -36.40 37.18
C PRO A 64 19.75 -36.32 38.01
N GLU A 65 19.85 -35.92 39.28
CA GLU A 65 18.69 -35.78 40.18
C GLU A 65 17.79 -34.61 39.78
N GLU A 66 18.38 -33.47 39.42
CA GLU A 66 17.63 -32.31 38.94
C GLU A 66 17.01 -32.55 37.57
N ALA A 67 17.71 -33.22 36.66
CA ALA A 67 17.18 -33.61 35.37
C ALA A 67 15.97 -34.53 35.55
N CYS A 68 16.05 -35.52 36.45
CA CYS A 68 14.92 -36.38 36.78
C CYS A 68 13.74 -35.59 37.37
N SER A 69 14.01 -34.71 38.34
CA SER A 69 12.99 -33.89 39.00
C SER A 69 12.30 -32.92 38.04
N LEU A 70 13.09 -32.26 37.19
CA LEU A 70 12.58 -31.34 36.17
C LEU A 70 11.82 -32.08 35.08
N ASN A 71 12.27 -33.26 34.66
CA ASN A 71 11.54 -34.09 33.70
C ASN A 71 10.15 -34.45 34.23
N ASN A 72 10.07 -34.89 35.49
CA ASN A 72 8.78 -35.19 36.14
C ASN A 72 7.89 -33.95 36.16
N TYR A 73 8.44 -32.78 36.52
CA TYR A 73 7.69 -31.52 36.53
C TYR A 73 7.12 -31.15 35.15
N LEU A 74 7.95 -31.28 34.11
CA LEU A 74 7.61 -30.96 32.73
C LEU A 74 6.50 -31.85 32.16
N THR A 75 6.22 -33.03 32.72
CA THR A 75 5.09 -33.85 32.26
C THR A 75 3.73 -33.20 32.52
N CYS A 76 3.62 -32.34 33.54
CA CYS A 76 2.35 -31.73 33.96
C CYS A 76 2.33 -30.19 33.90
N HIS A 77 3.49 -29.52 33.86
CA HIS A 77 3.59 -28.07 34.09
C HIS A 77 4.17 -27.29 32.91
N GLN A 78 4.18 -27.87 31.70
CA GLN A 78 4.57 -27.14 30.50
C GLN A 78 3.58 -26.01 30.18
N ILE A 79 4.10 -24.80 29.98
CA ILE A 79 3.28 -23.63 29.65
C ILE A 79 3.45 -23.26 28.19
N ASP A 80 2.36 -23.27 27.43
CA ASP A 80 2.33 -22.74 26.07
C ASP A 80 1.85 -21.29 26.04
N LEU A 81 2.69 -20.39 26.56
CA LEU A 81 2.37 -18.96 26.62
C LEU A 81 2.06 -18.39 25.24
N LYS A 82 2.78 -18.84 24.22
CA LYS A 82 2.55 -18.40 22.84
C LYS A 82 1.15 -18.79 22.34
N GLN A 83 0.67 -19.98 22.68
CA GLN A 83 -0.70 -20.38 22.36
C GLN A 83 -1.72 -19.56 23.15
N ILE A 84 -1.47 -19.33 24.44
CA ILE A 84 -2.35 -18.51 25.29
C ILE A 84 -2.49 -17.10 24.71
N ASP A 85 -1.37 -16.44 24.36
CA ASP A 85 -1.38 -15.11 23.75
C ASP A 85 -2.14 -15.11 22.41
N ALA A 86 -1.91 -16.12 21.57
CA ALA A 86 -2.62 -16.24 20.29
C ALA A 86 -4.14 -16.39 20.50
N LEU A 87 -4.56 -17.20 21.47
CA LEU A 87 -5.97 -17.37 21.82
C LEU A 87 -6.58 -16.08 22.37
N GLN A 88 -5.85 -15.32 23.17
CA GLN A 88 -6.32 -14.02 23.67
C GLN A 88 -6.51 -13.01 22.54
N VAL A 89 -5.56 -12.93 21.60
CA VAL A 89 -5.67 -12.04 20.42
C VAL A 89 -6.88 -12.43 19.57
N LEU A 90 -7.05 -13.72 19.29
CA LEU A 90 -8.19 -14.21 18.51
C LEU A 90 -9.53 -13.94 19.22
N SER A 91 -9.58 -14.15 20.53
CA SER A 91 -10.77 -13.87 21.34
C SER A 91 -11.11 -12.39 21.33
N LYS A 92 -10.09 -11.52 21.51
CA LYS A 92 -10.29 -10.08 21.48
C LYS A 92 -10.77 -9.59 20.11
N LYS A 93 -10.22 -10.16 19.04
CA LYS A 93 -10.67 -9.87 17.68
C LYS A 93 -12.11 -10.33 17.45
N ALA A 94 -12.49 -11.50 17.96
CA ALA A 94 -13.85 -12.00 17.86
C ALA A 94 -14.86 -11.16 18.67
N GLU A 95 -14.46 -10.60 19.82
CA GLU A 95 -15.26 -9.62 20.56
C GLU A 95 -15.49 -8.34 19.74
N LEU A 96 -14.40 -7.76 19.20
CA LEU A 96 -14.49 -6.55 18.37
C LEU A 96 -15.39 -6.74 17.13
N LEU A 97 -15.28 -7.91 16.48
CA LEU A 97 -16.12 -8.27 15.34
C LEU A 97 -17.59 -8.48 15.71
N ARG A 98 -17.90 -8.81 16.96
CA ARG A 98 -19.29 -8.97 17.44
C ARG A 98 -19.89 -7.65 17.91
N SER A 99 -19.08 -6.69 18.37
CA SER A 99 -19.54 -5.37 18.80
C SER A 99 -19.76 -4.37 17.66
N GLU A 100 -19.16 -4.60 16.50
CA GLU A 100 -19.33 -3.77 15.31
C GLU A 100 -20.14 -4.54 14.24
N ASN A 101 -21.20 -3.93 13.70
CA ASN A 101 -21.96 -4.44 12.54
C ASN A 101 -21.05 -4.41 11.28
N PHE A 102 -20.07 -5.29 11.21
CA PHE A 102 -19.13 -5.36 10.10
C PHE A 102 -19.75 -6.04 8.88
N SER A 103 -19.73 -5.32 7.76
CA SER A 103 -19.94 -5.94 6.45
C SER A 103 -18.68 -6.77 6.07
N PRO A 104 -18.80 -8.03 5.60
CA PRO A 104 -17.66 -8.96 5.46
C PRO A 104 -16.58 -8.59 4.43
N GLU A 105 -16.74 -7.50 3.68
CA GLU A 105 -15.84 -7.13 2.58
C GLU A 105 -14.43 -6.63 3.03
N LEU A 106 -14.18 -6.36 4.31
CA LEU A 106 -12.98 -5.62 4.74
C LEU A 106 -11.79 -6.43 5.29
N ILE A 107 -11.81 -7.77 5.31
CA ILE A 107 -10.71 -8.56 5.94
C ILE A 107 -9.81 -9.23 4.90
N ARG A 108 -9.23 -8.44 4.01
CA ARG A 108 -7.84 -8.65 3.61
C ARG A 108 -7.10 -7.40 4.03
N SER A 109 -6.38 -7.45 5.16
CA SER A 109 -5.46 -6.39 5.53
C SER A 109 -4.48 -6.22 4.37
N LYS A 110 -4.64 -5.17 3.56
CA LYS A 110 -3.71 -4.88 2.47
C LYS A 110 -2.30 -4.81 3.09
N PRO A 111 -1.29 -5.49 2.52
CA PRO A 111 0.06 -5.41 3.04
C PRO A 111 0.51 -3.96 3.06
N VAL A 112 1.21 -3.54 4.13
CA VAL A 112 1.76 -2.19 4.27
C VAL A 112 2.53 -1.83 2.99
N ILE A 113 2.36 -0.61 2.46
CA ILE A 113 2.95 -0.20 1.18
C ILE A 113 4.47 -0.39 1.16
N SER A 114 5.16 -0.21 2.28
CA SER A 114 6.59 -0.48 2.41
C SER A 114 6.97 -1.94 2.09
N LEU A 115 6.12 -2.91 2.48
CA LEU A 115 6.27 -4.32 2.15
C LEU A 115 5.95 -4.58 0.68
N GLN A 116 4.89 -3.95 0.15
CA GLN A 116 4.54 -4.07 -1.27
C GLN A 116 5.65 -3.52 -2.16
N LYS A 117 6.20 -2.35 -1.84
CA LYS A 117 7.35 -1.76 -2.52
C LYS A 117 8.55 -2.69 -2.50
N LYS A 118 8.95 -3.19 -1.32
CA LYS A 118 10.06 -4.16 -1.21
C LYS A 118 9.78 -5.39 -2.06
N LYS A 119 8.55 -5.91 -2.02
CA LYS A 119 8.14 -7.05 -2.83
C LYS A 119 8.25 -6.74 -4.32
N THR A 120 7.70 -5.64 -4.81
CA THR A 120 7.73 -5.26 -6.23
C THR A 120 9.16 -4.96 -6.71
N LEU A 121 10.00 -4.36 -5.88
CA LEU A 121 11.39 -4.07 -6.24
C LEU A 121 12.29 -5.32 -6.21
N MET A 122 12.00 -6.30 -5.33
CA MET A 122 12.80 -7.52 -5.19
C MET A 122 12.29 -8.70 -6.02
N ILE A 123 10.99 -8.79 -6.28
CA ILE A 123 10.46 -9.80 -7.19
C ILE A 123 10.92 -9.43 -8.60
N GLY A 124 11.53 -10.39 -9.27
CA GLY A 124 11.86 -10.21 -10.67
C GLY A 124 10.68 -10.55 -11.57
N PHE A 125 10.60 -9.82 -12.67
CA PHE A 125 9.62 -9.97 -13.73
C PHE A 125 10.21 -10.88 -14.81
N PRO A 126 9.49 -11.91 -15.27
CA PRO A 126 9.94 -12.72 -16.38
C PRO A 126 9.87 -11.89 -17.67
N PHE A 127 10.99 -11.77 -18.39
CA PHE A 127 11.10 -11.01 -19.62
C PHE A 127 12.19 -11.65 -20.49
N ASP A 128 11.85 -12.04 -21.72
CA ASP A 128 12.74 -12.71 -22.70
C ASP A 128 13.66 -13.77 -22.06
N ASP A 129 13.04 -14.78 -21.43
CA ASP A 129 13.68 -15.91 -20.73
C ASP A 129 14.59 -15.53 -19.53
N GLN A 130 14.60 -14.26 -19.13
CA GLN A 130 15.32 -13.76 -17.97
C GLN A 130 14.37 -13.24 -16.89
N ILE A 131 14.86 -13.18 -15.65
CA ILE A 131 14.16 -12.55 -14.54
C ILE A 131 14.81 -11.19 -14.29
N ILE A 132 14.08 -10.11 -14.57
CA ILE A 132 14.55 -8.74 -14.38
C ILE A 132 14.01 -8.21 -13.05
N SER A 133 14.89 -7.84 -12.11
CA SER A 133 14.46 -7.26 -10.83
C SER A 133 13.85 -5.87 -11.02
N GLY A 134 12.87 -5.51 -10.19
CA GLY A 134 12.32 -4.15 -10.17
C GLY A 134 13.37 -3.07 -9.93
N TYR A 135 14.46 -3.37 -9.21
CA TYR A 135 15.59 -2.45 -9.10
C TYR A 135 16.24 -2.13 -10.46
N LYS A 136 16.44 -3.14 -11.32
CA LYS A 136 17.02 -2.94 -12.66
C LYS A 136 16.08 -2.12 -13.54
N VAL A 137 14.77 -2.39 -13.49
CA VAL A 137 13.78 -1.57 -14.20
C VAL A 137 13.81 -0.12 -13.71
N TRP A 138 13.78 0.09 -12.39
CA TRP A 138 13.80 1.43 -11.81
C TRP A 138 15.03 2.22 -12.27
N LYS A 139 16.20 1.57 -12.35
CA LYS A 139 17.42 2.18 -12.86
C LYS A 139 17.26 2.67 -14.31
N ILE A 140 16.63 1.88 -15.18
CA ILE A 140 16.38 2.25 -16.59
C ILE A 140 15.43 3.46 -16.64
N ILE A 141 14.27 3.36 -15.98
CA ILE A 141 13.26 4.43 -15.96
C ILE A 141 13.85 5.73 -15.38
N SER A 142 14.70 5.62 -14.36
CA SER A 142 15.32 6.79 -13.71
C SER A 142 16.27 7.59 -14.59
N GLN A 143 16.64 7.07 -15.76
CA GLN A 143 17.45 7.79 -16.75
C GLN A 143 16.61 8.82 -17.54
N ASN A 144 15.27 8.77 -17.47
CA ASN A 144 14.38 9.73 -18.11
C ASN A 144 13.64 10.59 -17.06
N PRO A 145 14.24 11.71 -16.60
CA PRO A 145 13.65 12.55 -15.57
C PRO A 145 12.36 13.25 -16.02
N GLU A 146 12.22 13.56 -17.30
CA GLU A 146 11.01 14.19 -17.84
C GLU A 146 9.81 13.23 -17.76
N PHE A 147 10.00 11.99 -18.19
CA PHE A 147 9.01 10.93 -18.04
C PHE A 147 8.63 10.73 -16.58
N LEU A 148 9.61 10.63 -15.67
CA LEU A 148 9.36 10.49 -14.24
C LEU A 148 8.53 11.64 -13.68
N ASN A 149 8.86 12.89 -14.02
CA ASN A 149 8.12 14.05 -13.55
C ASN A 149 6.67 14.05 -14.06
N LYS A 150 6.48 13.74 -15.34
CA LYS A 150 5.15 13.60 -15.94
C LYS A 150 4.32 12.54 -15.22
N MET A 151 4.90 11.35 -15.02
CA MET A 151 4.24 10.25 -14.32
C MET A 151 3.99 10.56 -12.85
N TYR A 152 4.89 11.27 -12.20
CA TYR A 152 4.73 11.70 -10.80
C TYR A 152 3.50 12.57 -10.63
N VAL A 153 3.34 13.59 -11.46
CA VAL A 153 2.18 14.49 -11.42
C VAL A 153 0.90 13.70 -11.67
N GLN A 154 0.85 12.90 -12.75
CA GLN A 154 -0.33 12.12 -13.12
C GLN A 154 -0.73 11.12 -12.03
N LEU A 155 0.22 10.32 -11.51
CA LEU A 155 -0.09 9.29 -10.52
C LEU A 155 -0.41 9.86 -9.15
N THR A 156 0.15 11.02 -8.81
CA THR A 156 -0.22 11.77 -7.60
C THR A 156 -1.67 12.25 -7.70
N GLN A 157 -2.06 12.84 -8.84
CA GLN A 157 -3.44 13.27 -9.09
C GLN A 157 -4.41 12.09 -9.01
N HIS A 158 -4.08 10.97 -9.65
CA HIS A 158 -4.88 9.74 -9.55
C HIS A 158 -5.01 9.26 -8.10
N CYS A 159 -3.94 9.34 -7.30
CA CYS A 159 -4.00 8.96 -5.89
C CYS A 159 -5.04 9.79 -5.12
N PHE A 160 -5.04 11.12 -5.29
CA PHE A 160 -6.00 12.00 -4.62
C PHE A 160 -7.43 11.76 -5.10
N ILE A 161 -7.65 11.53 -6.39
CA ILE A 161 -8.98 11.22 -6.93
C ILE A 161 -9.50 9.89 -6.38
N ARG A 162 -8.63 8.88 -6.25
CA ARG A 162 -8.99 7.61 -5.62
C ARG A 162 -9.35 7.78 -4.15
N GLU A 163 -8.58 8.60 -3.44
CA GLU A 163 -8.84 8.88 -2.03
C GLU A 163 -10.16 9.65 -1.85
N TRP A 164 -10.43 10.64 -2.70
CA TRP A 164 -11.72 11.31 -2.79
C TRP A 164 -12.86 10.32 -3.03
N ALA A 165 -12.72 9.45 -4.02
CA ALA A 165 -13.72 8.43 -4.34
C ALA A 165 -13.98 7.50 -3.15
N ARG A 166 -12.92 7.10 -2.44
CA ARG A 166 -13.00 6.28 -1.23
C ARG A 166 -13.79 6.97 -0.12
N GLN A 167 -13.47 8.23 0.16
CA GLN A 167 -14.16 9.03 1.20
C GLN A 167 -15.65 9.22 0.88
N LYS A 168 -15.97 9.42 -0.41
CA LYS A 168 -17.34 9.55 -0.92
C LYS A 168 -18.04 8.21 -1.19
N GLN A 169 -17.35 7.08 -0.97
CA GLN A 169 -17.84 5.72 -1.24
C GLN A 169 -18.30 5.52 -2.70
N ILE A 170 -17.66 6.19 -3.65
CA ILE A 170 -17.96 6.08 -5.07
C ILE A 170 -17.48 4.73 -5.59
N LYS A 171 -18.36 4.02 -6.29
CA LYS A 171 -18.08 2.77 -6.99
C LYS A 171 -18.57 2.90 -8.44
N ILE A 172 -17.83 2.28 -9.36
CA ILE A 172 -18.29 2.15 -10.76
C ILE A 172 -19.54 1.27 -10.77
N PRO A 173 -20.65 1.71 -11.40
CA PRO A 173 -21.81 0.84 -11.62
C PRO A 173 -21.43 -0.42 -12.40
N GLN A 174 -22.06 -1.56 -12.10
CA GLN A 174 -21.68 -2.85 -12.70
C GLN A 174 -21.78 -2.84 -14.24
N THR A 175 -22.81 -2.19 -14.79
CA THR A 175 -23.01 -2.06 -16.24
C THR A 175 -21.90 -1.26 -16.93
N GLU A 176 -21.38 -0.22 -16.27
CA GLU A 176 -20.26 0.59 -16.78
C GLU A 176 -18.93 -0.14 -16.62
N LYS A 177 -18.78 -0.91 -15.54
CA LYS A 177 -17.55 -1.66 -15.27
C LYS A 177 -17.22 -2.65 -16.37
N GLU A 178 -18.19 -3.41 -16.85
CA GLU A 178 -17.99 -4.39 -17.92
C GLU A 178 -17.58 -3.71 -19.23
N ARG A 179 -18.30 -2.66 -19.63
CA ARG A 179 -17.96 -1.84 -20.81
C ARG A 179 -16.54 -1.30 -20.75
N LEU A 180 -16.14 -0.71 -19.61
CA LEU A 180 -14.81 -0.13 -19.43
C LEU A 180 -13.70 -1.17 -19.44
N ILE A 181 -13.94 -2.38 -18.93
CA ILE A 181 -12.98 -3.48 -19.01
C ILE A 181 -12.80 -3.90 -20.47
N THR A 182 -13.89 -4.05 -21.23
CA THR A 182 -13.81 -4.40 -22.65
C THR A 182 -13.04 -3.35 -23.44
N GLU A 183 -13.36 -2.06 -23.28
CA GLU A 183 -12.65 -0.95 -23.93
C GLU A 183 -11.16 -0.95 -23.57
N TRP A 184 -10.81 -1.23 -22.30
CA TRP A 184 -9.42 -1.33 -21.87
C TRP A 184 -8.69 -2.51 -22.51
N GLU A 185 -9.31 -3.68 -22.57
CA GLU A 185 -8.68 -4.88 -23.13
C GLU A 185 -8.52 -4.79 -24.66
N GLU A 186 -9.34 -3.98 -25.34
CA GLU A 186 -9.16 -3.63 -26.75
C GLU A 186 -7.94 -2.71 -26.97
N GLU A 187 -7.73 -1.72 -26.10
CA GLU A 187 -6.59 -0.79 -26.18
C GLU A 187 -5.28 -1.42 -25.68
N TYR A 188 -5.35 -2.23 -24.63
CA TYR A 188 -4.23 -2.88 -23.95
C TYR A 188 -4.48 -4.40 -23.79
N PRO A 189 -4.20 -5.19 -24.84
CA PRO A 189 -4.42 -6.64 -24.81
C PRO A 189 -3.73 -7.32 -23.62
N SER A 190 -4.46 -8.17 -22.90
CA SER A 190 -3.99 -8.86 -21.68
C SER A 190 -3.20 -10.15 -21.93
N ASN A 191 -2.81 -10.42 -23.18
CA ASN A 191 -2.03 -11.60 -23.57
C ASN A 191 -0.63 -11.64 -22.92
N GLU A 192 -0.15 -10.53 -22.35
CA GLU A 192 1.19 -10.36 -21.77
C GLU A 192 1.20 -10.12 -20.24
N LEU A 193 0.14 -10.47 -19.50
CA LEU A 193 0.12 -10.25 -18.03
C LEU A 193 1.31 -10.89 -17.29
N LYS A 194 1.76 -12.06 -17.77
CA LYS A 194 2.91 -12.77 -17.18
C LYS A 194 4.22 -12.04 -17.43
N SER A 195 4.46 -11.52 -18.64
CA SER A 195 5.67 -10.73 -18.95
C SER A 195 5.69 -9.40 -18.19
N ASN A 196 4.50 -8.89 -17.80
CA ASN A 196 4.38 -7.75 -16.88
C ASN A 196 4.43 -8.16 -15.39
N GLY A 197 4.68 -9.43 -15.07
CA GLY A 197 4.73 -10.01 -13.72
C GLY A 197 3.50 -9.74 -12.85
N LEU A 198 2.32 -9.70 -13.48
CA LEU A 198 1.05 -9.63 -12.79
C LEU A 198 0.39 -11.01 -12.73
N THR A 199 -0.18 -11.32 -11.57
CA THR A 199 -1.18 -12.39 -11.48
C THR A 199 -2.52 -11.87 -12.00
N LYS A 200 -3.41 -12.75 -12.47
CA LYS A 200 -4.75 -12.35 -12.94
C LYS A 200 -5.52 -11.53 -11.89
N ASN A 201 -5.51 -11.98 -10.63
CA ASN A 201 -6.19 -11.25 -9.55
C ASN A 201 -5.57 -9.87 -9.31
N ARG A 202 -4.23 -9.77 -9.32
CA ARG A 202 -3.56 -8.48 -9.13
C ARG A 202 -3.83 -7.52 -10.29
N TYR A 203 -3.83 -8.03 -11.52
CA TYR A 203 -4.21 -7.25 -12.69
C TYR A 203 -5.63 -6.70 -12.55
N GLN A 204 -6.61 -7.54 -12.18
CA GLN A 204 -7.99 -7.11 -11.98
C GLN A 204 -8.13 -6.02 -10.90
N GLU A 205 -7.40 -6.15 -9.78
CA GLU A 205 -7.37 -5.12 -8.72
C GLU A 205 -6.84 -3.78 -9.24
N LEU A 206 -5.68 -3.79 -9.90
CA LEU A 206 -5.05 -2.58 -10.42
C LEU A 206 -5.86 -1.95 -11.56
N LEU A 207 -6.40 -2.78 -12.45
CA LEU A 207 -7.28 -2.35 -13.53
C LEU A 207 -8.52 -1.65 -12.96
N TYR A 208 -9.17 -2.24 -11.96
CA TYR A 208 -10.33 -1.61 -11.34
C TYR A 208 -9.99 -0.25 -10.70
N GLU A 209 -8.87 -0.17 -9.98
CA GLU A 209 -8.40 1.09 -9.40
C GLU A 209 -8.13 2.16 -10.48
N ARG A 210 -7.58 1.75 -11.63
CA ARG A 210 -7.32 2.64 -12.78
C ARG A 210 -8.61 3.10 -13.46
N LEU A 211 -9.50 2.15 -13.74
CA LEU A 211 -10.79 2.42 -14.39
C LEU A 211 -11.68 3.32 -13.55
N LEU A 212 -11.65 3.20 -12.22
CA LEU A 212 -12.42 4.08 -11.34
C LEU A 212 -12.02 5.54 -11.53
N VAL A 213 -10.72 5.84 -11.57
CA VAL A 213 -10.22 7.20 -11.80
C VAL A 213 -10.62 7.71 -13.17
N ASN A 214 -10.41 6.91 -14.21
CA ASN A 214 -10.77 7.29 -15.58
C ASN A 214 -12.27 7.55 -15.71
N TRP A 215 -13.10 6.70 -15.13
CA TRP A 215 -14.56 6.85 -15.15
C TRP A 215 -15.01 8.11 -14.39
N ILE A 216 -14.41 8.40 -13.22
CA ILE A 216 -14.69 9.63 -12.47
C ILE A 216 -14.36 10.86 -13.32
N ILE A 217 -13.18 10.86 -13.94
CA ILE A 217 -12.77 11.95 -14.82
C ILE A 217 -13.77 12.08 -15.97
N GLN A 218 -14.12 10.96 -16.65
CA GLN A 218 -15.06 10.90 -17.77
C GLN A 218 -16.50 11.34 -17.45
N LYS A 219 -16.98 11.19 -16.22
CA LYS A 219 -18.34 11.63 -15.84
C LYS A 219 -18.44 13.11 -15.50
N SER A 220 -17.32 13.84 -15.39
CA SER A 220 -17.23 15.24 -14.92
C SER A 220 -17.54 15.46 -13.43
N PRO A 221 -17.01 16.54 -12.83
CA PRO A 221 -17.41 17.05 -11.51
C PRO A 221 -18.92 17.23 -11.32
N ASP A 222 -19.66 17.70 -12.33
CA ASP A 222 -21.11 17.97 -12.22
C ASP A 222 -21.93 16.72 -11.92
N TYR A 223 -21.54 15.58 -12.51
CA TYR A 223 -22.17 14.29 -12.23
C TYR A 223 -22.10 13.91 -10.75
N PHE A 224 -21.03 14.33 -10.07
CA PHE A 224 -20.82 14.11 -8.64
C PHE A 224 -21.27 15.29 -7.77
N ARG A 225 -22.05 16.22 -8.34
CA ARG A 225 -22.59 17.42 -7.67
C ARG A 225 -21.50 18.37 -7.15
N ILE A 226 -20.34 18.37 -7.79
CA ILE A 226 -19.31 19.39 -7.57
C ILE A 226 -19.62 20.52 -8.55
N GLN A 227 -19.85 21.73 -8.04
CA GLN A 227 -20.10 22.89 -8.89
C GLN A 227 -18.85 23.24 -9.70
N TRP A 228 -18.94 23.10 -11.01
CA TRP A 228 -17.84 23.35 -11.93
C TRP A 228 -18.29 24.22 -13.11
N ASP A 229 -17.47 25.23 -13.43
CA ASP A 229 -17.62 26.01 -14.65
C ASP A 229 -16.40 25.74 -15.54
N PHE A 230 -16.60 24.89 -16.54
CA PHE A 230 -15.54 24.47 -17.46
C PHE A 230 -15.03 25.65 -18.31
N ASP A 231 -15.92 26.53 -18.77
CA ASP A 231 -15.54 27.67 -19.60
C ASP A 231 -14.69 28.67 -18.81
N LEU A 232 -15.06 28.95 -17.56
CA LEU A 232 -14.25 29.76 -16.65
C LEU A 232 -12.87 29.12 -16.39
N ALA A 233 -12.84 27.80 -16.15
CA ALA A 233 -11.58 27.09 -15.92
C ALA A 233 -10.66 27.12 -17.16
N VAL A 234 -11.22 27.00 -18.37
CA VAL A 234 -10.49 27.15 -19.64
C VAL A 234 -9.98 28.57 -19.81
N GLN A 235 -10.80 29.59 -19.49
CA GLN A 235 -10.39 30.99 -19.55
C GLN A 235 -9.17 31.25 -18.65
N ILE A 236 -9.19 30.74 -17.42
CA ILE A 236 -8.08 30.88 -16.49
C ILE A 236 -6.84 30.16 -17.03
N GLU A 237 -6.98 28.93 -17.54
CA GLU A 237 -5.85 28.19 -18.11
C GLU A 237 -5.26 28.89 -19.34
N SER A 238 -6.09 29.50 -20.18
CA SER A 238 -5.65 30.32 -21.33
C SER A 238 -4.82 31.53 -20.88
N GLN A 239 -5.25 32.21 -19.81
CA GLN A 239 -4.50 33.32 -19.21
C GLN A 239 -3.17 32.87 -18.61
N ILE A 240 -3.14 31.73 -17.90
CA ILE A 240 -1.92 31.16 -17.33
C ILE A 240 -0.89 30.83 -18.41
N GLN A 241 -1.35 30.25 -19.52
CA GLN A 241 -0.49 29.86 -20.64
C GLN A 241 -0.19 31.02 -21.59
N ASN A 242 -0.83 32.17 -21.39
CA ASN A 242 -0.76 33.33 -22.29
C ASN A 242 -1.01 32.96 -23.76
N ARG A 243 -1.98 32.07 -24.02
CA ARG A 243 -2.34 31.64 -25.38
C ARG A 243 -3.82 31.32 -25.51
N ILE A 244 -4.36 31.44 -26.71
CA ILE A 244 -5.70 30.97 -27.04
C ILE A 244 -5.67 29.44 -27.10
N ILE A 245 -6.62 28.83 -26.39
CA ILE A 245 -6.81 27.38 -26.39
C ILE A 245 -7.68 27.02 -27.60
N GLU A 246 -7.17 26.11 -28.44
CA GLU A 246 -7.90 25.68 -29.63
C GLU A 246 -8.99 24.67 -29.29
N SER A 247 -10.01 24.57 -30.16
CA SER A 247 -11.12 23.61 -29.96
C SER A 247 -10.63 22.15 -29.86
N ALA A 248 -9.55 21.80 -30.56
CA ALA A 248 -8.97 20.45 -30.54
C ALA A 248 -8.33 20.09 -29.19
N GLU A 249 -7.89 21.08 -28.39
CA GLU A 249 -7.28 20.87 -27.08
C GLU A 249 -8.31 20.76 -25.95
N ARG A 250 -9.59 21.10 -26.22
CA ARG A 250 -10.62 21.19 -25.19
C ARG A 250 -10.86 19.85 -24.50
N GLU A 251 -10.77 18.71 -25.19
CA GLU A 251 -10.94 17.41 -24.53
C GLU A 251 -9.81 17.10 -23.55
N THR A 252 -8.55 17.32 -23.96
CA THR A 252 -7.38 17.12 -23.09
C THR A 252 -7.44 18.05 -21.87
N LEU A 253 -7.83 19.30 -22.08
CA LEU A 253 -8.02 20.28 -21.01
C LEU A 253 -9.18 19.92 -20.10
N TRP A 254 -10.28 19.44 -20.65
CA TRP A 254 -11.42 18.96 -19.88
C TRP A 254 -11.00 17.86 -18.90
N ARG A 255 -10.18 16.89 -19.36
CA ARG A 255 -9.67 15.83 -18.47
C ARG A 255 -8.74 16.39 -17.40
N LYS A 256 -7.86 17.32 -17.75
CA LYS A 256 -6.92 17.97 -16.82
C LYS A 256 -7.65 18.78 -15.75
N LEU A 257 -8.56 19.66 -16.17
CA LEU A 257 -9.31 20.56 -15.29
C LEU A 257 -10.30 19.80 -14.41
N SER A 258 -10.94 18.75 -14.92
CA SER A 258 -11.78 17.85 -14.10
C SER A 258 -11.01 17.25 -12.93
N GLN A 259 -9.77 16.80 -13.16
CA GLN A 259 -8.93 16.25 -12.09
C GLN A 259 -8.64 17.29 -11.00
N TYR A 260 -8.40 18.55 -11.39
CA TYR A 260 -8.18 19.62 -10.42
C TYR A 260 -9.40 19.87 -9.54
N GLU A 261 -10.60 19.84 -10.11
CA GLU A 261 -11.83 20.02 -9.33
C GLU A 261 -12.02 18.90 -8.29
N PHE A 262 -11.72 17.64 -8.65
CA PHE A 262 -11.79 16.55 -7.68
C PHE A 262 -10.75 16.68 -6.56
N ILE A 263 -9.53 17.14 -6.88
CA ILE A 263 -8.49 17.36 -5.88
C ILE A 263 -8.83 18.56 -4.99
N ALA A 264 -9.39 19.63 -5.55
CA ALA A 264 -9.86 20.78 -4.79
C ALA A 264 -11.05 20.41 -3.88
N ASP A 265 -11.99 19.59 -4.35
CA ASP A 265 -13.07 19.06 -3.51
C ASP A 265 -12.54 18.15 -2.39
N TRP A 266 -11.58 17.28 -2.69
CA TRP A 266 -10.87 16.50 -1.68
C TRP A 266 -10.21 17.39 -0.63
N ALA A 267 -9.49 18.44 -1.05
CA ALA A 267 -8.83 19.36 -0.14
C ALA A 267 -9.85 20.05 0.80
N ARG A 268 -10.98 20.51 0.25
CA ARG A 268 -12.09 21.11 1.03
C ARG A 268 -12.66 20.14 2.06
N LEU A 269 -12.89 18.87 1.69
CA LEU A 269 -13.41 17.85 2.60
C LEU A 269 -12.47 17.53 3.76
N ASN A 270 -11.16 17.72 3.55
CA ASN A 270 -10.13 17.40 4.54
C ASN A 270 -9.58 18.66 5.24
N GLY A 271 -10.16 19.84 5.00
CA GLY A 271 -9.72 21.11 5.61
C GLY A 271 -8.30 21.50 5.22
N VAL A 272 -7.86 21.15 4.00
CA VAL A 272 -6.52 21.45 3.51
C VAL A 272 -6.50 22.83 2.86
N GLU A 273 -5.63 23.70 3.36
CA GLU A 273 -5.40 25.04 2.84
C GLU A 273 -3.95 25.21 2.37
N ALA A 274 -3.74 26.01 1.33
CA ALA A 274 -2.40 26.27 0.81
C ALA A 274 -1.70 27.32 1.69
N PRO A 275 -0.41 27.16 2.02
CA PRO A 275 0.35 28.22 2.69
C PRO A 275 0.41 29.50 1.84
N ASN A 276 0.30 30.67 2.47
CA ASN A 276 0.40 31.97 1.78
C ASN A 276 1.70 32.17 0.95
N CYS A 277 2.73 31.36 1.18
CA CYS A 277 4.02 31.44 0.48
C CYS A 277 4.15 30.50 -0.73
N SER A 278 3.18 29.65 -1.05
CA SER A 278 3.27 28.70 -2.17
C SER A 278 2.77 29.26 -3.51
N VAL A 279 2.69 30.58 -3.64
CA VAL A 279 2.04 31.22 -4.79
C VAL A 279 2.98 31.26 -6.00
N ASN A 280 2.54 30.68 -7.12
CA ASN A 280 3.15 30.90 -8.42
C ASN A 280 2.95 32.38 -8.82
N SER A 281 4.04 33.11 -9.10
CA SER A 281 4.00 34.54 -9.44
C SER A 281 3.02 34.86 -10.58
N ASN A 282 2.85 33.95 -11.54
CA ASN A 282 1.94 34.11 -12.67
C ASN A 282 0.46 34.02 -12.26
N LEU A 283 0.13 33.13 -11.30
CA LEU A 283 -1.22 32.99 -10.78
C LEU A 283 -1.60 34.22 -9.94
N GLN A 284 -0.67 34.73 -9.15
CA GLN A 284 -0.90 35.94 -8.35
C GLN A 284 -1.17 37.16 -9.23
N PHE A 285 -0.47 37.27 -10.37
CA PHE A 285 -0.71 38.33 -11.33
C PHE A 285 -2.14 38.31 -11.89
N ILE A 286 -2.65 37.13 -12.28
CA ILE A 286 -4.03 36.97 -12.76
C ILE A 286 -5.03 37.34 -11.66
N CYS A 287 -4.80 36.87 -10.43
CA CYS A 287 -5.65 37.17 -9.27
C CYS A 287 -5.71 38.69 -8.99
N ASN A 288 -4.58 39.39 -9.08
CA ASN A 288 -4.48 40.84 -8.85
C ASN A 288 -5.11 41.68 -9.96
N GLN A 289 -5.15 41.18 -11.20
CA GLN A 289 -5.75 41.89 -12.33
C GLN A 289 -7.26 41.70 -12.46
N SER A 290 -7.81 40.64 -11.87
CA SER A 290 -9.24 40.36 -11.94
C SER A 290 -10.02 41.02 -10.81
N ASN A 291 -11.04 41.81 -11.16
CA ASN A 291 -12.03 42.30 -10.19
C ASN A 291 -13.15 41.28 -9.90
N ARG A 292 -13.17 40.13 -10.60
CA ARG A 292 -14.21 39.11 -10.39
C ARG A 292 -13.78 38.11 -9.32
N GLU A 293 -14.65 37.94 -8.32
CA GLU A 293 -14.40 37.07 -7.17
C GLU A 293 -14.34 35.58 -7.53
N ASP A 294 -15.10 35.15 -8.54
CA ASP A 294 -15.09 33.78 -9.05
C ASP A 294 -13.74 33.38 -9.67
N ILE A 295 -13.10 34.30 -10.41
CA ILE A 295 -11.75 34.10 -10.96
C ILE A 295 -10.73 33.97 -9.82
N LYS A 296 -10.78 34.83 -8.81
CA LYS A 296 -9.86 34.77 -7.66
C LYS A 296 -9.94 33.43 -6.96
N LYS A 297 -11.17 33.01 -6.61
CA LYS A 297 -11.43 31.72 -5.98
C LYS A 297 -10.88 30.56 -6.81
N LYS A 298 -11.08 30.56 -8.13
CA LYS A 298 -10.60 29.49 -9.00
C LYS A 298 -9.07 29.48 -9.16
N VAL A 299 -8.44 30.65 -9.16
CA VAL A 299 -6.98 30.76 -9.13
C VAL A 299 -6.42 30.21 -7.81
N ASP A 300 -7.05 30.51 -6.67
CA ASP A 300 -6.65 29.99 -5.36
C ASP A 300 -6.80 28.46 -5.28
N GLU A 301 -7.92 27.91 -5.79
CA GLU A 301 -8.12 26.47 -5.93
C GLU A 301 -7.03 25.83 -6.79
N ARG A 302 -6.60 26.51 -7.87
CA ARG A 302 -5.50 26.00 -8.69
C ARG A 302 -4.16 26.02 -7.96
N ILE A 303 -3.82 27.10 -7.25
CA ILE A 303 -2.61 27.17 -6.43
C ILE A 303 -2.60 26.04 -5.41
N LEU A 304 -3.74 25.79 -4.76
CA LEU A 304 -3.90 24.71 -3.80
C LEU A 304 -3.63 23.34 -4.42
N VAL A 305 -4.20 23.04 -5.58
CA VAL A 305 -4.01 21.76 -6.26
C VAL A 305 -2.56 21.56 -6.73
N ASP A 306 -1.92 22.58 -7.29
CA ASP A 306 -0.51 22.52 -7.71
C ASP A 306 0.41 22.31 -6.49
N TRP A 307 0.11 22.98 -5.37
CA TRP A 307 0.84 22.77 -4.11
C TRP A 307 0.65 21.35 -3.57
N ILE A 308 -0.59 20.83 -3.51
CA ILE A 308 -0.89 19.46 -3.09
C ILE A 308 -0.11 18.45 -3.95
N ALA A 309 -0.13 18.61 -5.28
CA ALA A 309 0.60 17.75 -6.19
C ALA A 309 2.12 17.80 -5.95
N SER A 310 2.67 18.99 -5.67
CA SER A 310 4.10 19.16 -5.38
C SER A 310 4.56 18.53 -4.06
N LYS A 311 3.68 18.47 -3.05
CA LYS A 311 3.97 17.84 -1.75
C LYS A 311 3.84 16.32 -1.81
N GLY A 312 2.95 15.83 -2.66
CA GLY A 312 2.66 14.42 -2.80
C GLY A 312 1.78 13.86 -1.68
N ALA A 313 1.21 12.68 -1.92
CA ALA A 313 0.21 12.06 -1.06
C ALA A 313 0.68 11.79 0.39
N ASN A 314 1.95 11.41 0.59
CA ASN A 314 2.49 11.10 1.92
C ASN A 314 2.49 12.31 2.88
N TYR A 315 2.63 13.53 2.36
CA TYR A 315 2.56 14.74 3.18
C TYR A 315 1.20 14.88 3.87
N PHE A 316 0.14 14.37 3.24
CA PHE A 316 -1.24 14.40 3.75
C PHE A 316 -1.66 13.08 4.42
N HIS A 317 -0.69 12.28 4.87
CA HIS A 317 -0.93 10.99 5.52
C HIS A 317 -1.71 9.97 4.68
N ILE A 318 -1.72 10.13 3.35
CA ILE A 318 -2.23 9.12 2.43
C ILE A 318 -1.11 8.11 2.19
N ASP A 319 -1.35 6.85 2.54
CA ASP A 319 -0.41 5.76 2.30
C ASP A 319 -0.23 5.58 0.77
N TRP A 320 0.89 6.07 0.23
CA TRP A 320 1.21 6.03 -1.19
C TRP A 320 2.71 6.01 -1.46
N ASP A 321 3.14 5.28 -2.47
CA ASP A 321 4.54 5.27 -2.91
C ASP A 321 4.61 5.44 -4.43
N PHE A 322 5.32 6.48 -4.87
CA PHE A 322 5.45 6.81 -6.28
C PHE A 322 6.04 5.67 -7.09
N SER A 323 7.13 5.06 -6.62
CA SER A 323 7.79 3.97 -7.34
C SER A 323 6.81 2.81 -7.54
N LEU A 324 6.11 2.39 -6.49
CA LEU A 324 5.12 1.33 -6.57
C LEU A 324 3.96 1.67 -7.51
N ALA A 325 3.42 2.90 -7.44
CA ALA A 325 2.36 3.36 -8.32
C ALA A 325 2.81 3.36 -9.79
N LEU A 326 4.03 3.82 -10.06
CA LEU A 326 4.63 3.82 -11.39
C LEU A 326 4.77 2.41 -11.94
N PHE A 327 5.31 1.48 -11.14
CA PHE A 327 5.41 0.08 -11.53
C PHE A 327 4.04 -0.49 -11.90
N HIS A 328 3.03 -0.29 -11.05
CA HIS A 328 1.70 -0.77 -11.35
C HIS A 328 1.14 -0.20 -12.65
N GLU A 329 1.30 1.11 -12.89
CA GLU A 329 0.84 1.75 -14.12
C GLU A 329 1.54 1.17 -15.36
N LEU A 330 2.86 1.00 -15.30
CA LEU A 330 3.64 0.42 -16.39
C LEU A 330 3.28 -1.05 -16.65
N GLN A 331 2.95 -1.81 -15.60
CA GLN A 331 2.55 -3.21 -15.71
C GLN A 331 1.17 -3.36 -16.34
N ILE A 332 0.19 -2.53 -15.97
CA ILE A 332 -1.17 -2.65 -16.51
C ILE A 332 -1.30 -2.11 -17.93
N THR A 333 -0.46 -1.15 -18.32
CA THR A 333 -0.43 -0.57 -19.68
C THR A 333 0.50 -1.33 -20.64
N GLY A 334 1.25 -2.31 -20.14
CA GLY A 334 2.27 -3.04 -20.90
C GLY A 334 3.49 -2.20 -21.29
N GLN A 335 3.58 -0.94 -20.85
CA GLN A 335 4.75 -0.08 -21.10
C GLN A 335 6.02 -0.64 -20.45
N LEU A 336 5.89 -1.40 -19.35
CA LEU A 336 7.03 -2.05 -18.71
C LEU A 336 7.81 -2.93 -19.69
N ALA A 337 7.10 -3.75 -20.48
CA ALA A 337 7.73 -4.61 -21.47
C ALA A 337 8.40 -3.80 -22.59
N LYS A 338 7.78 -2.71 -23.05
CA LYS A 338 8.34 -1.82 -24.09
C LYS A 338 9.65 -1.16 -23.65
N ILE A 339 9.66 -0.59 -22.44
CA ILE A 339 10.86 0.00 -21.82
C ILE A 339 12.00 -1.02 -21.74
N LEU A 340 11.68 -2.28 -21.44
CA LEU A 340 12.67 -3.36 -21.33
C LEU A 340 13.20 -3.84 -22.69
N LYS A 341 12.39 -3.77 -23.75
CA LYS A 341 12.82 -4.02 -25.14
C LYS A 341 13.69 -2.89 -25.70
N GLY A 342 13.60 -1.70 -25.11
CA GLY A 342 14.22 -0.48 -25.64
C GLY A 342 13.43 0.13 -26.80
N ASP A 343 12.13 -0.14 -26.87
CA ASP A 343 11.22 0.33 -27.93
C ASP A 343 10.66 1.75 -27.66
N ASP A 344 11.36 2.57 -26.87
CA ASP A 344 10.90 3.90 -26.40
C ASP A 344 11.32 5.06 -27.31
#